data_AF-A0AA96NPQ9-F1
#
_entry.id   AF-A0AA96NPQ9-F1
#
_cell.length_a   1.000
_cell.length_b   1.000
_cell.length_c   1.000
_cell.angle_alpha   90.00
_cell.angle_beta   90.00
_cell.angle_gamma   90.00
#
_symmetry.space_group_name_H-M   'P 1'
#
loop_
_entity.id
_entity.type
_entity.pdbx_description
1 polymer ?
#
loop_
_entity_poly.entity_id
_entity_poly.type
_entity_poly.pdbx_seq_one_letter_code
_entity_poly.pdbx_strand_id
1 'polypeptide(L)'
;MLTKLKNKIEDGISEIGNIKLEEFGIYFSNKPPYFPEGINIIENRNEKYNLIFTERGKITSEISNLTDDEVAYQILKIIIEIVSSQAIDEKNVDVIERLIKRNEFDKVSQLVGETQGKRYRYGKELLQKINPLYALWYESEHYK
;
A
#
# COMPACT_ATOMS: atom_id res chain seq x y z
N MET A 1 -9.52 -9.05 18.31
CA MET A 1 -10.02 -9.06 16.92
C MET A 1 -8.92 -9.07 15.86
N LEU A 2 -7.66 -8.78 16.23
CA LEU A 2 -6.52 -8.81 15.30
C LEU A 2 -6.43 -10.05 14.41
N THR A 3 -6.71 -11.26 14.92
CA THR A 3 -6.68 -12.48 14.08
C THR A 3 -7.71 -12.43 12.96
N LYS A 4 -8.92 -11.93 13.22
CA LYS A 4 -9.97 -11.77 12.20
C LYS A 4 -9.59 -10.73 11.16
N LEU A 5 -9.04 -9.59 11.62
CA LEU A 5 -8.55 -8.53 10.73
C LEU A 5 -7.37 -9.04 9.88
N LYS A 6 -6.41 -9.74 10.50
CA LYS A 6 -5.27 -10.34 9.82
C LYS A 6 -5.74 -11.30 8.73
N ASN A 7 -6.62 -12.24 9.06
CA ASN A 7 -7.18 -13.18 8.07
C ASN A 7 -7.88 -12.44 6.92
N LYS A 8 -8.68 -11.40 7.22
CA LYS A 8 -9.34 -10.60 6.19
C LYS A 8 -8.34 -9.93 5.23
N ILE A 9 -7.22 -9.44 5.75
CA ILE A 9 -6.15 -8.85 4.93
C ILE A 9 -5.43 -9.96 4.14
N GLU A 10 -5.11 -11.09 4.78
CA GLU A 10 -4.46 -12.26 4.15
C GLU A 10 -5.31 -12.86 3.03
N ASP A 11 -6.63 -12.96 3.22
CA ASP A 11 -7.58 -13.36 2.18
C ASP A 11 -7.53 -12.38 1.00
N GLY A 12 -7.54 -11.08 1.26
CA GLY A 12 -7.46 -10.05 0.22
C GLY A 12 -6.14 -10.08 -0.57
N ILE A 13 -4.99 -10.27 0.09
CA ILE A 13 -3.70 -10.35 -0.62
C ILE A 13 -3.50 -11.68 -1.34
N SER A 14 -4.16 -12.76 -0.91
CA SER A 14 -4.07 -14.08 -1.56
C SER A 14 -4.55 -14.05 -3.01
N GLU A 15 -5.50 -13.17 -3.33
CA GLU A 15 -6.00 -12.88 -4.68
C GLU A 15 -4.98 -12.12 -5.55
N ILE A 16 -3.99 -11.47 -4.93
CA ILE A 16 -2.89 -10.76 -5.61
C ILE A 16 -1.72 -11.71 -5.85
N GLY A 17 -1.43 -12.59 -4.89
CA GLY A 17 -0.35 -13.57 -4.97
C GLY A 17 0.05 -14.12 -3.59
N ASN A 18 1.12 -14.91 -3.56
CA ASN A 18 1.67 -15.46 -2.32
C ASN A 18 2.49 -14.41 -1.55
N ILE A 19 1.81 -13.40 -1.02
CA ILE A 19 2.40 -12.27 -0.30
C ILE A 19 2.38 -12.53 1.21
N LYS A 20 3.51 -12.33 1.88
CA LYS A 20 3.57 -12.33 3.35
C LYS A 20 3.59 -10.90 3.87
N LEU A 21 2.71 -10.56 4.81
CA LEU A 21 2.62 -9.23 5.40
C LEU A 21 3.95 -8.76 6.04
N GLU A 22 4.73 -9.69 6.59
CA GLU A 22 6.05 -9.43 7.16
C GLU A 22 7.08 -8.96 6.13
N GLU A 23 7.00 -9.41 4.87
CA GLU A 23 7.88 -8.97 3.79
C GLU A 23 7.64 -7.50 3.42
N PHE A 24 6.47 -6.98 3.79
CA PHE A 24 6.06 -5.59 3.61
C PHE A 24 6.21 -4.77 4.91
N GLY A 25 6.81 -5.35 5.95
CA GLY A 25 6.99 -4.68 7.24
C GLY A 25 5.68 -4.39 7.98
N ILE A 26 4.64 -5.21 7.79
CA ILE A 26 3.34 -5.04 8.44
C ILE A 26 3.22 -6.01 9.62
N TYR A 27 2.99 -5.44 10.82
CA TYR A 27 2.96 -6.18 12.07
C TYR A 27 1.66 -5.93 12.84
N PHE A 28 1.13 -6.96 13.50
CA PHE A 28 -0.10 -6.89 14.30
C PHE A 28 0.25 -7.05 15.78
N SER A 29 -0.26 -6.18 16.64
CA SER A 29 0.01 -6.25 18.08
C SER A 29 -1.16 -5.76 18.93
N ASN A 30 -1.34 -6.32 20.12
CA ASN A 30 -2.31 -5.82 21.11
C ASN A 30 -1.74 -4.70 21.99
N LYS A 31 -0.41 -4.53 22.00
CA LYS A 31 0.35 -3.55 22.80
C LYS A 31 1.84 -3.78 22.49
N PRO A 32 2.53 -2.89 21.77
CA PRO A 32 3.95 -3.07 21.59
C PRO A 32 4.71 -2.58 22.84
N PRO A 33 5.59 -3.41 23.43
CA PRO A 33 6.70 -2.90 24.24
C PRO A 33 7.78 -2.23 23.36
N TYR A 34 7.78 -2.51 22.05
CA TYR A 34 8.64 -1.92 21.04
C TYR A 34 7.92 -1.93 19.67
N PHE A 35 8.14 -0.89 18.87
CA PHE A 35 7.59 -0.75 17.52
C PHE A 35 8.62 -1.25 16.48
N PRO A 36 8.43 -2.44 15.86
CA PRO A 36 9.25 -2.83 14.72
C PRO A 36 9.08 -1.85 13.57
N GLU A 37 10.16 -1.60 12.83
CA GLU A 37 10.20 -0.68 11.70
C GLU A 37 9.20 -1.09 10.61
N GLY A 38 8.40 -0.15 10.13
CA GLY A 38 7.29 -0.39 9.22
C GLY A 38 5.93 0.00 9.81
N ILE A 39 4.89 -0.75 9.42
CA ILE A 39 3.48 -0.46 9.72
C ILE A 39 3.01 -1.36 10.84
N ASN A 40 2.61 -0.76 11.95
CA ASN A 40 2.16 -1.47 13.14
C ASN A 40 0.66 -1.27 13.32
N ILE A 41 -0.10 -2.35 13.27
CA ILE A 41 -1.55 -2.37 13.48
C ILE A 41 -1.80 -2.76 14.92
N ILE A 42 -2.29 -1.81 15.71
CA ILE A 42 -2.56 -1.99 17.13
C ILE A 42 -4.06 -2.01 17.39
N GLU A 43 -4.53 -3.01 18.12
CA GLU A 43 -5.92 -3.05 18.60
C GLU A 43 -6.11 -2.08 19.79
N ASN A 44 -7.10 -1.21 19.65
CA ASN A 44 -7.50 -0.21 20.64
C ASN A 44 -8.57 -0.80 21.56
N ARG A 45 -8.99 0.00 22.54
CA ARG A 45 -10.28 -0.24 23.20
C ARG A 45 -11.41 0.05 22.22
N ASN A 46 -12.53 -0.68 22.33
CA ASN A 46 -13.75 -0.53 21.53
C ASN A 46 -13.64 -0.99 20.07
N GLU A 47 -12.97 -2.10 19.78
CA GLU A 47 -13.06 -2.74 18.46
C GLU A 47 -12.51 -1.87 17.31
N LYS A 48 -11.57 -0.97 17.64
CA LYS A 48 -10.90 -0.07 16.69
C LYS A 48 -9.41 -0.36 16.66
N TYR A 49 -8.72 0.17 15.65
CA TYR A 49 -7.28 0.01 15.49
C TYR A 49 -6.58 1.35 15.24
N ASN A 50 -5.29 1.37 15.58
CA ASN A 50 -4.36 2.40 15.17
C ASN A 50 -3.35 1.80 14.20
N LEU A 51 -3.11 2.51 13.09
CA LEU A 51 -2.02 2.24 12.17
C LEU A 51 -0.87 3.17 12.53
N ILE A 52 0.22 2.60 13.03
CA ILE A 52 1.39 3.34 13.51
C ILE A 52 2.56 3.08 12.56
N PHE A 53 3.01 4.12 11.89
CA PHE A 53 4.14 4.08 10.99
C PHE A 53 5.40 4.40 11.77
N THR A 54 6.42 3.58 11.60
CA THR A 54 7.67 3.71 12.33
C THR A 54 8.87 3.58 11.42
N GLU A 55 9.89 4.39 11.69
CA GLU A 55 11.18 4.39 10.99
C GLU A 55 12.29 4.55 12.03
N ARG A 56 13.35 3.73 11.96
CA ARG A 56 14.48 3.77 12.91
C ARG A 56 14.05 3.76 14.39
N GLY A 57 13.02 2.97 14.71
CA GLY A 57 12.48 2.82 16.07
C GLY A 57 11.70 4.03 16.61
N LYS A 58 11.32 4.99 15.75
CA LYS A 58 10.49 6.15 16.11
C LYS A 58 9.17 6.11 15.37
N ILE A 59 8.10 6.54 16.02
CA ILE A 59 6.80 6.78 15.37
C ILE A 59 6.94 8.02 14.48
N THR A 60 6.67 7.85 13.19
CA THR A 60 6.71 8.94 12.20
C THR A 60 5.32 9.48 11.92
N SER A 61 4.30 8.62 11.95
CA SER A 61 2.90 9.01 11.84
C SER A 61 1.97 7.96 12.46
N GLU A 62 0.75 8.38 12.74
CA GLU A 62 -0.31 7.52 13.27
C GLU A 62 -1.65 7.88 12.62
N ILE A 63 -2.44 6.86 12.30
CA ILE A 63 -3.85 6.98 11.95
C ILE A 63 -4.64 6.19 12.98
N SER A 64 -5.44 6.88 13.80
CA SER A 64 -6.13 6.27 14.92
C SER A 64 -7.62 5.99 14.64
N ASN A 65 -8.21 5.11 15.45
CA ASN A 65 -9.66 4.83 15.51
C ASN A 65 -10.30 4.24 14.24
N LEU A 66 -9.53 3.43 13.51
CA LEU A 66 -9.96 2.76 12.29
C LEU A 66 -10.77 1.50 12.59
N THR A 67 -11.81 1.24 11.81
CA THR A 67 -12.56 -0.03 11.78
C THR A 67 -11.77 -1.15 11.11
N ASP A 68 -12.23 -2.39 11.25
CA ASP A 68 -11.71 -3.55 10.49
C ASP A 68 -11.61 -3.25 8.98
N ASP A 69 -12.64 -2.62 8.40
CA ASP A 69 -12.70 -2.29 6.97
C ASP A 69 -11.70 -1.22 6.55
N GLU A 70 -11.57 -0.16 7.36
CA GLU A 70 -10.65 0.94 7.07
C GLU A 70 -9.19 0.47 7.18
N VAL A 71 -8.86 -0.35 8.17
CA VAL A 71 -7.50 -0.92 8.27
C VAL A 71 -7.22 -1.83 7.08
N ALA A 72 -8.13 -2.75 6.76
CA ALA A 72 -7.96 -3.67 5.65
C ALA A 72 -7.74 -2.91 4.33
N TYR A 73 -8.54 -1.87 4.08
CA TYR A 73 -8.39 -0.99 2.92
C TYR A 73 -7.01 -0.34 2.86
N GLN A 74 -6.56 0.31 3.94
CA GLN A 74 -5.28 1.02 3.96
C GLN A 74 -4.09 0.08 3.71
N ILE A 75 -4.11 -1.10 4.33
CA ILE A 75 -3.05 -2.09 4.15
C ILE A 75 -3.03 -2.65 2.73
N LEU A 76 -4.20 -3.02 2.19
CA LEU A 76 -4.32 -3.51 0.81
C LEU A 76 -3.85 -2.45 -0.19
N LYS A 77 -4.23 -1.19 0.01
CA LYS A 77 -3.78 -0.06 -0.81
C LYS A 77 -2.26 0.04 -0.83
N ILE A 78 -1.60 0.00 0.33
CA ILE A 78 -0.14 0.09 0.45
C ILE A 78 0.55 -1.07 -0.29
N ILE A 79 0.12 -2.30 -0.06
CA ILE A 79 0.69 -3.50 -0.70
C ILE A 79 0.54 -3.40 -2.21
N ILE A 80 -0.65 -3.03 -2.68
CA ILE A 80 -0.93 -2.86 -4.10
C ILE A 80 -0.06 -1.77 -4.70
N GLU A 81 0.12 -0.63 -4.03
CA GLU A 81 0.98 0.44 -4.51
C GLU A 81 2.44 0.00 -4.63
N ILE A 82 2.94 -0.78 -3.67
CA ILE A 82 4.31 -1.33 -3.68
C ILE A 82 4.46 -2.33 -4.83
N VAL A 83 3.55 -3.31 -4.94
CA VAL A 83 3.57 -4.31 -6.02
C VAL A 83 3.42 -3.67 -7.39
N SER A 84 2.52 -2.69 -7.53
CA SER A 84 2.34 -1.93 -8.77
C SER A 84 3.60 -1.16 -9.14
N SER A 85 4.29 -0.59 -8.16
CA SER A 85 5.55 0.14 -8.38
C SER A 85 6.69 -0.80 -8.80
N GLN A 86 6.72 -2.04 -8.28
CA GLN A 86 7.70 -3.05 -8.67
C GLN A 86 7.41 -3.67 -10.05
N ALA A 87 6.13 -3.88 -10.39
CA ALA A 87 5.72 -4.35 -11.72
C ALA A 87 6.02 -3.33 -12.83
N ILE A 88 6.16 -2.06 -12.45
CA ILE A 88 6.67 -1.00 -13.31
C ILE A 88 8.20 -1.04 -13.20
N ASP A 89 8.77 -2.01 -13.90
CA ASP A 89 10.20 -2.35 -13.99
C ASP A 89 11.21 -1.21 -13.75
N GLU A 90 12.31 -1.53 -13.06
CA GLU A 90 13.60 -0.80 -13.03
C GLU A 90 14.07 -0.37 -14.43
N LYS A 91 13.69 -1.10 -15.48
CA LYS A 91 13.92 -0.74 -16.89
C LYS A 91 13.42 0.66 -17.23
N ASN A 92 12.30 1.10 -16.65
CA ASN A 92 11.80 2.46 -16.87
C ASN A 92 12.68 3.49 -16.17
N VAL A 93 13.28 3.17 -15.01
CA VAL A 93 14.21 4.05 -14.30
C VAL A 93 15.49 4.28 -15.12
N ASP A 94 16.09 3.21 -15.65
CA ASP A 94 17.28 3.30 -16.52
C ASP A 94 17.02 4.02 -17.86
N VAL A 95 15.80 3.92 -18.38
CA VAL A 95 15.37 4.63 -19.60
C VAL A 95 15.12 6.11 -19.29
N ILE A 96 14.46 6.42 -18.17
CA ILE A 96 14.23 7.79 -17.71
C ILE A 96 15.56 8.50 -17.45
N GLU A 97 16.51 7.85 -16.77
CA GLU A 97 17.81 8.44 -16.49
C GLU A 97 18.59 8.76 -17.79
N ARG A 98 18.52 7.86 -18.79
CA ARG A 98 19.11 8.09 -20.12
C ARG A 98 18.44 9.22 -20.89
N LEU A 99 17.11 9.34 -20.82
CA LEU A 99 16.37 10.41 -21.50
C LEU A 99 16.63 11.78 -20.85
N ILE A 100 16.76 11.83 -19.52
CA ILE A 100 17.16 13.03 -18.78
C ILE A 100 18.58 13.46 -19.20
N LYS A 101 19.54 12.53 -19.27
CA LYS A 101 20.92 12.81 -19.75
C LYS A 101 20.97 13.34 -21.20
N ARG A 102 19.92 13.11 -21.98
CA ARG A 102 19.77 13.59 -23.37
C ARG A 102 18.86 14.80 -23.52
N ASN A 103 18.37 15.38 -22.42
CA ASN A 103 17.41 16.48 -22.39
C ASN A 103 16.08 16.19 -23.13
N GLU A 104 15.67 14.91 -23.22
CA GLU A 104 14.43 14.48 -23.90
C GLU A 104 13.22 14.53 -22.95
N PHE A 105 12.96 15.68 -22.34
CA PHE A 105 11.99 15.84 -21.25
C PHE A 105 10.53 15.52 -21.63
N ASP A 106 10.11 15.78 -22.87
CA ASP A 106 8.76 15.45 -23.34
C ASP A 106 8.51 13.93 -23.30
N LYS A 107 9.53 13.14 -23.65
CA LYS A 107 9.45 11.68 -23.60
C LYS A 107 9.50 11.15 -22.17
N VAL A 108 10.22 11.84 -21.28
CA VAL A 108 10.18 11.54 -19.83
C VAL A 108 8.77 11.79 -19.30
N SER A 109 8.16 12.93 -19.60
CA SER A 109 6.78 13.24 -19.19
C SER A 109 5.77 12.22 -19.73
N GLN A 110 5.91 11.81 -20.99
CA GLN A 110 5.04 10.78 -21.57
C GLN A 110 5.26 9.42 -20.88
N LEU A 111 6.51 8.99 -20.68
CA LEU A 111 6.82 7.72 -20.05
C LEU A 111 6.38 7.70 -18.57
N VAL A 112 6.58 8.79 -17.83
CA VAL A 112 6.14 8.96 -16.45
C VAL A 112 4.61 8.99 -16.37
N GLY A 113 3.93 9.68 -17.29
CA GLY A 113 2.46 9.70 -17.37
C GLY A 113 1.87 8.33 -17.70
N GLU A 114 2.43 7.62 -18.67
CA GLU A 114 2.04 6.23 -18.99
C GLU A 114 2.33 5.28 -17.83
N THR A 115 3.45 5.49 -17.14
CA THR A 115 3.85 4.71 -15.97
C THR A 115 2.89 4.92 -14.80
N GLN A 116 2.56 6.17 -14.48
CA GLN A 116 1.58 6.49 -13.43
C GLN A 116 0.17 6.02 -13.81
N GLY A 117 -0.24 6.17 -15.07
CA GLY A 117 -1.51 5.66 -15.57
C GLY A 117 -1.61 4.13 -15.50
N LYS A 118 -0.51 3.42 -15.82
CA LYS A 118 -0.41 1.96 -15.66
C LYS A 118 -0.43 1.54 -14.19
N ARG A 119 0.30 2.25 -13.31
CA ARG A 119 0.29 2.03 -11.84
C ARG A 119 -1.12 2.14 -11.29
N TYR A 120 -1.80 3.23 -11.65
CA TYR A 120 -3.15 3.51 -11.20
C TYR A 120 -4.14 2.45 -11.71
N ARG A 121 -4.11 2.14 -13.01
CA ARG A 121 -4.99 1.15 -13.62
C ARG A 121 -4.79 -0.23 -13.01
N TYR A 122 -3.53 -0.65 -12.87
CA TYR A 122 -3.18 -1.95 -12.28
C TYR A 122 -3.59 -2.02 -10.81
N GLY A 123 -3.32 -0.97 -10.03
CA GLY A 123 -3.73 -0.91 -8.62
C GLY A 123 -5.26 -0.95 -8.44
N LYS A 124 -6.00 -0.22 -9.29
CA LYS A 124 -7.46 -0.26 -9.33
C LYS A 124 -7.98 -1.66 -9.72
N GLU A 125 -7.42 -2.28 -10.75
CA GLU A 125 -7.81 -3.63 -11.19
C GLU A 125 -7.57 -4.67 -10.09
N LEU A 126 -6.48 -4.57 -9.32
CA LEU A 126 -6.23 -5.42 -8.15
C LEU A 126 -7.23 -5.16 -7.03
N LEU A 127 -7.52 -3.90 -6.69
CA LEU A 127 -8.53 -3.58 -5.66
C LEU A 127 -9.93 -4.06 -6.07
N GLN A 128 -10.30 -3.96 -7.35
CA GLN A 128 -11.59 -4.48 -7.85
C GLN A 128 -11.72 -6.00 -7.69
N LYS A 129 -10.62 -6.75 -7.87
CA LYS A 129 -10.60 -8.21 -7.67
C LYS A 129 -10.83 -8.58 -6.21
N ILE A 130 -10.30 -7.79 -5.29
CA ILE A 130 -10.38 -8.04 -3.85
C ILE A 130 -11.73 -7.59 -3.28
N ASN A 131 -12.13 -6.35 -3.59
CA ASN A 131 -13.43 -5.80 -3.20
C ASN A 131 -13.79 -4.55 -4.05
N PRO A 132 -14.93 -4.55 -4.76
CA PRO A 132 -15.38 -3.38 -5.54
C PRO A 132 -15.53 -2.09 -4.74
N LEU A 133 -15.85 -2.15 -3.44
CA LEU A 133 -15.97 -0.97 -2.58
C LEU A 133 -14.61 -0.31 -2.32
N TYR A 134 -13.54 -1.10 -2.21
CA TYR A 134 -12.19 -0.57 -2.06
C TYR A 134 -11.72 0.14 -3.34
N ALA A 135 -12.10 -0.37 -4.51
CA ALA A 135 -11.81 0.31 -5.77
C ALA A 135 -12.51 1.67 -5.90
N LEU A 136 -13.76 1.79 -5.46
CA LEU A 136 -14.48 3.08 -5.46
C LEU A 136 -13.81 4.11 -4.56
N TRP A 137 -13.32 3.71 -3.39
CA TRP A 137 -12.56 4.59 -2.50
C TRP A 137 -11.21 5.01 -3.12
N TYR A 138 -10.50 4.10 -3.76
CA TYR A 138 -9.22 4.40 -4.44
C TYR A 138 -9.38 5.39 -5.59
N GLU A 139 -10.47 5.28 -6.38
CA GLU A 139 -10.82 6.27 -7.40
C GLU A 139 -11.01 7.67 -6.81
N SER A 140 -11.69 7.77 -5.66
CA SER A 140 -12.00 9.05 -5.01
C SER A 140 -10.76 9.79 -4.49
N GLU A 141 -9.68 9.06 -4.19
CA GLU A 141 -8.41 9.64 -3.72
C GLU A 141 -7.49 10.08 -4.86
N HIS A 142 -7.59 9.47 -6.06
CA HIS A 142 -6.70 9.75 -7.19
C HIS A 142 -7.28 10.70 -8.25
N TYR A 143 -8.58 11.00 -8.21
CA TYR A 143 -9.26 11.91 -9.15
C TYR A 143 -9.81 13.19 -8.48
N LYS A 144 -9.14 13.70 -7.44
CA LYS A 144 -9.45 15.03 -6.89
C LYS A 144 -8.97 16.17 -7.75
#